data_AF-A0A2D1P9U5-F1
#
_entry.id   AF-A0A2D1P9U5-F1
#
_cell.length_a   1.000
_cell.length_b   1.000
_cell.length_c   1.000
_cell.angle_alpha   90.00
_cell.angle_beta   90.00
_cell.angle_gamma   90.00
#
_symmetry.space_group_name_H-M   'P 1'
#
loop_
_entity.id
_entity.type
_entity.pdbx_description
1 polymer ?
#
loop_
_entity_poly.entity_id
_entity_poly.type
_entity_poly.pdbx_seq_one_letter_code
_entity_poly.pdbx_strand_id
1 'polypeptide(L)'
;MKQYDINVNNITLSSNFIITISNESKKHLFSVLISEVDSTSDMVLTPETDLCQSVSKCEESKADKQTPILASDLNKLNLVNLVNEFKSLNLKVSKVSSNKLCRPPGPFDDSNNNLKLTGNYSQDYLNKYWVGLMDGSGDIQVNHVHKKTLQFRFILTLDDNIQNHKALVDISKNIKGNILHNKKKKFFTLSIITYSESVELENLLKVFSLYPPLTQRLHCKLNFVKECLKAKSVNWYLENRDKKYEDFSSGFETVRPRQTTYFTVWLTGYLEARGIFVYKKQKDVSYFCIRADTDKQIIEEIQRYFSVTIPVFVLKKKKSNQDIAKELFYFKTYRKTIISNIINHIKSYPFIGSKKKELDDFLSIAWDQSK
;
A
#
# COMPACT_ATOMS: atom_id res chain seq x y z
N MET A 1 38.10 -9.34 -31.22
CA MET A 1 38.58 -9.34 -29.82
C MET A 1 39.83 -8.48 -29.76
N LYS A 2 39.86 -7.46 -28.90
CA LYS A 2 41.10 -6.77 -28.52
C LYS A 2 41.35 -7.06 -27.05
N GLN A 3 42.52 -7.61 -26.76
CA GLN A 3 42.97 -7.90 -25.40
C GLN A 3 43.79 -6.69 -24.92
N TYR A 4 43.51 -6.21 -23.72
CA TYR A 4 44.27 -5.16 -23.07
C TYR A 4 44.79 -5.72 -21.76
N ASP A 5 46.11 -5.69 -21.56
CA ASP A 5 46.73 -5.99 -20.28
C ASP A 5 46.70 -4.74 -19.41
N ILE A 6 46.19 -4.89 -18.19
CA ILE A 6 46.19 -3.84 -17.17
C ILE A 6 47.22 -4.26 -16.12
N ASN A 7 48.20 -3.40 -15.86
CA ASN A 7 49.16 -3.55 -14.76
C ASN A 7 48.54 -2.98 -13.46
N VAL A 8 48.47 -3.80 -12.41
CA VAL A 8 47.59 -3.59 -11.22
C VAL A 8 48.37 -3.22 -9.96
N ASN A 9 49.61 -2.77 -10.04
CA ASN A 9 50.38 -2.42 -8.84
C ASN A 9 49.90 -1.16 -8.09
N ASN A 10 48.84 -0.47 -8.54
CA ASN A 10 48.26 0.67 -7.84
C ASN A 10 46.73 0.76 -8.02
N ILE A 11 45.95 -0.05 -7.28
CA ILE A 11 44.50 0.18 -7.11
C ILE A 11 44.21 0.52 -5.65
N THR A 12 43.85 1.77 -5.40
CA THR A 12 43.18 2.20 -4.16
C THR A 12 41.68 2.04 -4.35
N LEU A 13 41.05 1.15 -3.57
CA LEU A 13 39.60 0.94 -3.63
C LEU A 13 38.88 2.00 -2.78
N SER A 14 38.04 2.82 -3.42
CA SER A 14 37.00 3.59 -2.72
C SER A 14 35.72 2.74 -2.61
N SER A 15 34.90 3.05 -1.61
CA SER A 15 33.89 2.20 -0.97
C SER A 15 32.65 1.79 -1.78
N ASN A 16 32.69 1.77 -3.12
CA ASN A 16 31.52 1.41 -3.94
C ASN A 16 31.88 0.52 -5.14
N PHE A 17 31.92 -0.80 -4.92
CA PHE A 17 31.86 -1.80 -5.99
C PHE A 17 30.77 -2.83 -5.70
N ILE A 18 30.01 -3.19 -6.73
CA ILE A 18 29.04 -4.30 -6.68
C ILE A 18 29.62 -5.42 -7.56
N ILE A 19 29.97 -6.55 -6.95
CA ILE A 19 30.41 -7.74 -7.67
C ILE A 19 29.17 -8.60 -7.95
N THR A 20 28.94 -8.92 -9.22
CA THR A 20 27.84 -9.81 -9.61
C THR A 20 28.41 -11.17 -9.96
N ILE A 21 28.05 -12.20 -9.20
CA ILE A 21 28.56 -13.56 -9.35
C ILE A 21 27.50 -14.44 -10.01
N SER A 22 27.90 -15.27 -10.98
CA SER A 22 27.01 -16.22 -11.64
C SER A 22 26.49 -17.29 -10.64
N ASN A 23 25.34 -17.89 -10.94
CA ASN A 23 24.71 -18.86 -10.02
C ASN A 23 25.54 -20.14 -9.84
N GLU A 24 26.35 -20.55 -10.82
CA GLU A 24 27.28 -21.68 -10.67
C GLU A 24 28.42 -21.37 -9.70
N SER A 25 29.01 -20.18 -9.77
CA SER A 25 30.07 -19.76 -8.85
C SER A 25 29.55 -19.56 -7.41
N LYS A 26 28.26 -19.29 -7.22
CA LYS A 26 27.62 -19.24 -5.88
C LYS A 26 27.55 -20.60 -5.19
N LYS A 27 27.34 -21.69 -5.94
CA LYS A 27 27.29 -23.04 -5.35
C LYS A 27 28.66 -23.46 -4.81
N HIS A 28 29.73 -23.08 -5.49
CA HIS A 28 31.08 -23.40 -5.05
C HIS A 28 31.52 -22.57 -3.83
N LEU A 29 31.08 -21.30 -3.74
CA LEU A 29 31.32 -20.45 -2.58
C LEU A 29 30.67 -21.02 -1.30
N PHE A 30 29.49 -21.62 -1.43
CA PHE A 30 28.78 -22.24 -0.32
C PHE A 30 29.43 -23.54 0.17
N SER A 31 30.09 -24.31 -0.70
CA SER A 31 30.78 -25.55 -0.28
C SER A 31 32.05 -25.26 0.50
N VAL A 32 32.77 -24.17 0.18
CA VAL A 32 34.00 -23.76 0.87
C VAL A 32 33.69 -23.20 2.28
N LEU A 33 32.59 -22.45 2.41
CA LEU A 33 32.15 -21.91 3.70
C LEU A 33 31.67 -22.97 4.69
N ILE A 34 31.17 -24.12 4.20
CA ILE A 34 30.75 -25.24 5.06
C ILE A 34 31.97 -26.03 5.57
N SER A 35 33.04 -26.14 4.78
CA SER A 35 34.26 -26.85 5.20
C SER A 35 35.12 -26.13 6.24
N GLU A 36 34.93 -24.82 6.46
CA GLU A 36 35.67 -24.06 7.49
C GLU A 36 34.97 -24.01 8.85
N VAL A 37 33.72 -24.48 8.96
CA VAL A 37 32.95 -24.45 10.22
C VAL A 37 33.01 -25.78 10.99
N ASP A 38 33.44 -26.88 10.37
CA ASP A 38 33.48 -28.22 10.98
C ASP A 38 34.81 -28.59 11.66
N SER A 39 35.60 -27.61 12.14
CA SER A 39 36.84 -27.88 12.88
C SER A 39 36.84 -27.36 14.32
N THR A 40 35.79 -27.64 15.09
CA THR A 40 35.91 -27.66 16.56
C THR A 40 34.94 -28.66 17.21
N SER A 41 35.53 -29.65 17.89
CA SER A 41 35.01 -30.58 18.90
C SER A 41 34.07 -31.73 18.50
N ASP A 42 34.57 -32.93 18.80
CA ASP A 42 33.93 -34.25 18.73
C ASP A 42 32.76 -34.43 19.71
N MET A 43 31.72 -35.17 19.29
CA MET A 43 31.26 -36.42 19.95
C MET A 43 29.98 -36.99 19.32
N VAL A 44 30.11 -38.22 18.81
CA VAL A 44 29.17 -39.37 18.77
C VAL A 44 27.69 -39.13 18.43
N LEU A 45 27.30 -39.57 17.23
CA LEU A 45 25.92 -39.85 16.81
C LEU A 45 25.55 -41.32 17.07
N THR A 46 24.35 -41.58 17.61
CA THR A 46 23.58 -42.80 17.32
C THR A 46 22.12 -42.42 16.99
N PRO A 47 21.41 -43.19 16.14
CA PRO A 47 20.20 -42.73 15.47
C PRO A 47 18.90 -43.36 16.00
N GLU A 48 17.77 -42.85 15.47
CA GLU A 48 16.38 -43.38 15.52
C GLU A 48 15.59 -43.03 16.80
N THR A 49 14.28 -42.69 16.80
CA THR A 49 13.15 -42.76 15.84
C THR A 49 11.99 -41.86 16.36
N ASP A 50 10.94 -41.69 15.54
CA ASP A 50 9.66 -41.00 15.80
C ASP A 50 8.96 -41.33 17.14
N LEU A 51 8.29 -40.34 17.77
CA LEU A 51 6.86 -40.42 18.14
C LEU A 51 6.28 -39.15 18.79
N CYS A 52 4.95 -39.08 18.73
CA CYS A 52 4.02 -38.06 19.23
C CYS A 52 3.97 -37.83 20.77
N GLN A 53 3.21 -36.78 21.13
CA GLN A 53 2.46 -36.56 22.39
C GLN A 53 3.09 -35.69 23.52
N SER A 54 2.55 -34.46 23.62
CA SER A 54 1.78 -33.89 24.75
C SER A 54 2.38 -33.70 26.16
N VAL A 55 2.08 -32.51 26.71
CA VAL A 55 1.79 -32.13 28.12
C VAL A 55 2.93 -31.55 29.02
N SER A 56 2.60 -30.38 29.58
CA SER A 56 2.88 -29.79 30.91
C SER A 56 4.25 -29.24 31.36
N LYS A 57 4.19 -27.94 31.72
CA LYS A 57 4.51 -27.25 33.01
C LYS A 57 5.89 -27.36 33.70
N CYS A 58 6.25 -26.17 34.25
CA CYS A 58 7.15 -25.86 35.37
C CYS A 58 8.66 -26.04 35.07
N GLU A 59 9.61 -25.26 35.59
CA GLU A 59 9.73 -24.02 36.36
C GLU A 59 11.24 -23.65 36.33
N GLU A 60 11.55 -22.37 36.50
CA GLU A 60 12.78 -21.77 37.05
C GLU A 60 14.20 -22.37 36.75
N SER A 61 15.09 -21.55 36.17
CA SER A 61 16.08 -20.77 36.95
C SER A 61 17.35 -20.37 36.14
N LYS A 62 17.92 -19.24 36.58
CA LYS A 62 19.34 -18.79 36.51
C LYS A 62 19.90 -18.18 35.22
N ALA A 63 19.98 -16.85 35.32
CA ALA A 63 21.00 -15.91 34.87
C ALA A 63 22.30 -16.47 34.27
N ASP A 64 22.67 -15.90 33.11
CA ASP A 64 24.03 -15.37 32.92
C ASP A 64 24.00 -14.10 32.06
N LYS A 65 24.72 -13.08 32.54
CA LYS A 65 24.90 -11.79 31.87
C LYS A 65 25.97 -11.96 30.78
N GLN A 66 25.65 -11.62 29.53
CA GLN A 66 26.65 -11.36 28.50
C GLN A 66 26.62 -9.88 28.09
N THR A 67 27.77 -9.23 28.27
CA THR A 67 28.14 -7.91 27.77
C THR A 67 28.20 -7.88 26.24
N PRO A 68 27.82 -6.78 25.57
CA PRO A 68 27.96 -6.66 24.13
C PRO A 68 29.42 -6.35 23.74
N ILE A 69 29.93 -7.11 22.77
CA ILE A 69 31.21 -6.86 22.11
C ILE A 69 31.07 -5.61 21.22
N LEU A 70 31.99 -4.67 21.36
CA LEU A 70 32.11 -3.45 20.57
C LEU A 70 32.47 -3.77 19.11
N ALA A 71 31.83 -3.08 18.17
CA ALA A 71 31.97 -3.24 16.71
C ALA A 71 33.33 -2.78 16.13
N SER A 72 34.39 -2.69 16.93
CA SER A 72 35.72 -2.24 16.49
C SER A 72 36.69 -3.37 16.11
N ASP A 73 36.40 -4.63 16.44
CA ASP A 73 37.41 -5.70 16.37
C ASP A 73 37.28 -6.64 15.15
N LEU A 74 36.37 -6.35 14.21
CA LEU A 74 36.13 -7.18 13.02
C LEU A 74 36.85 -6.72 11.75
N ASN A 75 37.71 -5.69 11.80
CA ASN A 75 38.19 -5.03 10.59
C ASN A 75 39.55 -5.48 10.02
N LYS A 76 40.08 -6.65 10.42
CA LYS A 76 41.35 -7.17 9.84
C LYS A 76 41.36 -8.68 9.60
N LEU A 77 40.22 -9.30 9.30
CA LEU A 77 40.21 -10.66 8.76
C LEU A 77 40.16 -10.63 7.21
N ASN A 78 41.36 -10.70 6.64
CA ASN A 78 41.70 -11.42 5.40
C ASN A 78 40.97 -11.14 4.07
N LEU A 79 40.81 -9.86 3.72
CA LEU A 79 40.47 -9.45 2.33
C LEU A 79 41.51 -9.93 1.28
N VAL A 80 42.76 -10.16 1.69
CA VAL A 80 43.84 -10.60 0.80
C VAL A 80 43.64 -12.04 0.30
N ASN A 81 43.16 -12.94 1.16
CA ASN A 81 42.90 -14.32 0.78
C ASN A 81 41.69 -14.42 -0.17
N LEU A 82 40.63 -13.67 0.11
CA LEU A 82 39.43 -13.62 -0.73
C LEU A 82 39.76 -13.17 -2.16
N VAL A 83 40.60 -12.13 -2.30
CA VAL A 83 41.01 -11.58 -3.61
C VAL A 83 41.87 -12.58 -4.41
N ASN A 84 42.71 -13.37 -3.75
CA ASN A 84 43.51 -14.39 -4.43
C ASN A 84 42.67 -15.60 -4.87
N GLU A 85 41.62 -15.94 -4.12
CA GLU A 85 40.65 -16.98 -4.51
C GLU A 85 39.84 -16.56 -5.74
N PHE A 86 39.42 -15.29 -5.80
CA PHE A 86 38.72 -14.74 -6.97
C PHE A 86 39.55 -14.75 -8.26
N LYS A 87 40.89 -14.70 -8.18
CA LYS A 87 41.78 -14.82 -9.36
C LYS A 87 41.72 -16.19 -10.03
N SER A 88 41.40 -17.25 -9.30
CA SER A 88 41.34 -18.62 -9.84
C SER A 88 40.08 -18.89 -10.69
N LEU A 89 39.05 -18.03 -10.59
CA LEU A 89 37.71 -18.29 -11.13
C LEU A 89 37.43 -17.69 -12.52
N ASN A 90 38.42 -17.12 -13.22
CA ASN A 90 38.32 -16.68 -14.62
C ASN A 90 37.06 -15.86 -14.97
N LEU A 91 36.67 -14.92 -14.10
CA LEU A 91 35.47 -14.10 -14.28
C LEU A 91 35.73 -12.89 -15.18
N LYS A 92 34.87 -12.66 -16.18
CA LYS A 92 34.90 -11.48 -17.05
C LYS A 92 34.33 -10.26 -16.34
N VAL A 93 35.17 -9.26 -16.09
CA VAL A 93 34.76 -7.94 -15.60
C VAL A 93 34.49 -7.02 -16.80
N SER A 94 33.31 -6.37 -16.83
CA SER A 94 33.00 -5.34 -17.83
C SER A 94 32.84 -3.97 -17.15
N LYS A 95 33.40 -2.93 -17.79
CA LYS A 95 33.44 -1.56 -17.27
C LYS A 95 32.07 -0.90 -17.48
N VAL A 96 31.39 -0.52 -16.39
CA VAL A 96 30.17 0.30 -16.47
C VAL A 96 30.57 1.78 -16.37
N SER A 97 30.20 2.56 -17.40
CA SER A 97 30.43 4.00 -17.47
C SER A 97 29.74 4.73 -16.30
N SER A 98 30.53 5.46 -15.52
CA SER A 98 30.10 6.32 -14.42
C SER A 98 29.49 7.61 -14.97
N ASN A 99 28.19 7.56 -15.32
CA ASN A 99 27.37 8.76 -15.51
C ASN A 99 25.88 8.46 -15.26
N LYS A 100 25.53 8.05 -14.03
CA LYS A 100 24.16 8.07 -13.51
C LYS A 100 24.17 8.33 -12.00
N LEU A 101 24.46 9.58 -11.61
CA LEU A 101 23.96 10.11 -10.33
C LEU A 101 22.45 10.35 -10.46
N CYS A 102 21.72 9.97 -9.41
CA CYS A 102 20.27 10.06 -9.33
C CYS A 102 19.79 11.50 -9.55
N ARG A 103 19.14 11.77 -10.70
CA ARG A 103 18.24 12.92 -10.83
C ARG A 103 16.85 12.53 -10.32
N PRO A 104 16.10 13.45 -9.68
CA PRO A 104 14.67 13.25 -9.46
C PRO A 104 13.99 12.95 -10.81
N PRO A 105 12.91 12.14 -10.84
CA PRO A 105 12.20 11.85 -12.07
C PRO A 105 11.75 13.18 -12.69
N GLY A 106 12.17 13.42 -13.92
CA GLY A 106 11.75 14.60 -14.69
C GLY A 106 10.24 14.59 -14.96
N PRO A 107 9.66 15.75 -15.32
CA PRO A 107 8.26 15.82 -15.71
C PRO A 107 8.01 14.86 -16.88
N PHE A 108 6.89 14.15 -16.80
CA PHE A 108 6.41 13.26 -17.85
C PHE A 108 6.12 14.11 -19.09
N ASP A 109 6.69 13.73 -20.23
CA ASP A 109 6.44 14.37 -21.52
C ASP A 109 5.03 13.98 -22.00
N ASP A 110 4.07 14.88 -21.80
CA ASP A 110 2.65 14.74 -22.16
C ASP A 110 2.34 15.18 -23.60
N SER A 111 3.35 15.34 -24.46
CA SER A 111 3.17 15.99 -25.78
C SER A 111 2.40 15.19 -26.84
N ASN A 112 1.78 14.04 -26.53
CA ASN A 112 1.10 13.22 -27.56
C ASN A 112 -0.17 12.48 -27.14
N ASN A 113 -1.03 13.07 -26.28
CA ASN A 113 -2.39 12.54 -26.08
C ASN A 113 -3.43 13.66 -26.08
N ASN A 114 -3.91 14.03 -27.28
CA ASN A 114 -5.17 14.76 -27.48
C ASN A 114 -6.38 13.86 -27.18
N LEU A 115 -6.46 13.35 -25.95
CA LEU A 115 -7.65 12.70 -25.41
C LEU A 115 -8.53 13.79 -24.83
N LYS A 116 -9.56 14.20 -25.60
CA LYS A 116 -10.67 15.02 -25.09
C LYS A 116 -11.15 14.43 -23.76
N LEU A 117 -10.98 15.19 -22.70
CA LEU A 117 -11.39 14.88 -21.34
C LEU A 117 -12.92 14.72 -21.32
N THR A 118 -13.40 13.56 -20.88
CA THR A 118 -14.82 13.22 -20.91
C THR A 118 -15.43 13.48 -19.52
N GLY A 119 -15.89 14.71 -19.30
CA GLY A 119 -16.72 15.09 -18.15
C GLY A 119 -16.27 16.40 -17.50
N ASN A 120 -17.01 17.49 -17.72
CA ASN A 120 -16.75 18.78 -17.06
C ASN A 120 -17.38 18.75 -15.65
N TYR A 121 -16.79 17.98 -14.74
CA TYR A 121 -17.26 17.89 -13.35
C TYR A 121 -16.86 19.16 -12.58
N SER A 122 -17.76 19.65 -11.71
CA SER A 122 -17.42 20.77 -10.84
C SER A 122 -16.31 20.38 -9.86
N GLN A 123 -15.53 21.37 -9.43
CA GLN A 123 -14.49 21.19 -8.41
C GLN A 123 -15.06 20.62 -7.11
N ASP A 124 -16.25 21.10 -6.75
CA ASP A 124 -17.02 20.64 -5.60
C ASP A 124 -17.38 19.15 -5.67
N TYR A 125 -17.88 18.69 -6.82
CA TYR A 125 -18.17 17.28 -7.05
C TYR A 125 -16.91 16.42 -6.92
N LEU A 126 -15.83 16.83 -7.58
CA LEU A 126 -14.55 16.11 -7.53
C LEU A 126 -13.98 16.03 -6.11
N ASN A 127 -14.12 17.08 -5.30
CA ASN A 127 -13.70 17.06 -3.90
C ASN A 127 -14.48 16.03 -3.08
N LYS A 128 -15.81 16.06 -3.13
CA LYS A 128 -16.67 15.11 -2.40
C LYS A 128 -16.41 13.66 -2.85
N TYR A 129 -16.28 13.47 -4.15
CA TYR A 129 -16.00 12.17 -4.77
C TYR A 129 -14.62 11.64 -4.37
N TRP A 130 -13.60 12.50 -4.39
CA TRP A 130 -12.24 12.16 -3.98
C TRP A 130 -12.18 11.73 -2.50
N VAL A 131 -12.90 12.41 -1.60
CA VAL A 131 -12.97 11.96 -0.19
C VAL A 131 -13.59 10.57 -0.09
N GLY A 132 -14.64 10.27 -0.84
CA GLY A 132 -15.23 8.93 -0.94
C GLY A 132 -14.23 7.86 -1.42
N LEU A 133 -13.47 8.18 -2.47
CA LEU A 133 -12.39 7.34 -2.96
C LEU A 133 -11.29 7.13 -1.91
N MET A 134 -10.91 8.18 -1.17
CA MET A 134 -9.91 8.08 -0.12
C MET A 134 -10.37 7.17 1.03
N ASP A 135 -11.64 7.25 1.42
CA ASP A 135 -12.24 6.35 2.42
C ASP A 135 -12.22 4.89 1.93
N GLY A 136 -12.48 4.68 0.64
CA GLY A 136 -12.45 3.37 0.00
C GLY A 136 -11.04 2.78 -0.14
N SER A 137 -10.15 3.43 -0.89
CA SER A 137 -8.84 2.89 -1.29
C SER A 137 -7.65 3.81 -0.96
N GLY A 138 -7.89 4.99 -0.38
CA GLY A 138 -6.83 5.93 -0.03
C GLY A 138 -6.16 5.69 1.31
N ASP A 139 -5.02 6.35 1.50
CA ASP A 139 -4.19 6.31 2.69
C ASP A 139 -3.63 7.70 3.03
N ILE A 140 -3.46 7.95 4.33
CA ILE A 140 -2.82 9.15 4.87
C ILE A 140 -1.68 8.67 5.76
N GLN A 141 -0.48 9.13 5.45
CA GLN A 141 0.74 8.76 6.17
C GLN A 141 1.41 10.01 6.70
N VAL A 142 1.89 9.92 7.94
CA VAL A 142 2.87 10.86 8.49
C VAL A 142 4.19 10.11 8.54
N ASN A 143 5.22 10.75 8.03
CA ASN A 143 6.59 10.27 8.01
C ASN A 143 7.51 11.39 8.52
N HIS A 144 8.81 11.12 8.54
CA HIS A 144 9.81 12.16 8.76
C HIS A 144 10.93 12.07 7.72
N VAL A 145 11.57 13.20 7.46
CA VAL A 145 12.82 13.30 6.69
C VAL A 145 13.97 13.47 7.68
N HIS A 146 14.87 12.49 7.72
CA HIS A 146 16.07 12.46 8.58
C HIS A 146 15.81 12.74 10.09
N LYS A 147 14.63 12.37 10.60
CA LYS A 147 14.17 12.71 11.96
C LYS A 147 14.13 14.22 12.28
N LYS A 148 14.13 15.09 11.26
CA LYS A 148 14.15 16.56 11.43
C LYS A 148 12.82 17.20 11.08
N THR A 149 12.20 16.76 9.98
CA THR A 149 11.01 17.41 9.43
C THR A 149 9.92 16.39 9.22
N LEU A 150 8.70 16.71 9.62
CA LEU A 150 7.53 15.89 9.33
C LEU A 150 7.14 16.00 7.86
N GLN A 151 6.81 14.86 7.28
CA GLN A 151 6.34 14.75 5.90
C GLN A 151 4.98 14.07 5.90
N PHE A 152 4.01 14.69 5.25
CA PHE A 152 2.65 14.18 5.12
C PHE A 152 2.46 13.64 3.72
N ARG A 153 1.86 12.45 3.60
CA ARG A 153 1.57 11.81 2.32
C ARG A 153 0.11 11.42 2.23
N PHE A 154 -0.54 11.84 1.18
CA PHE A 154 -1.89 11.44 0.82
C PHE A 154 -1.79 10.60 -0.45
N ILE A 155 -2.22 9.35 -0.35
CA ILE A 155 -1.96 8.33 -1.37
C ILE A 155 -3.31 7.74 -1.77
N LEU A 156 -3.59 7.72 -3.06
CA LEU A 156 -4.75 7.02 -3.63
C LEU A 156 -4.25 6.07 -4.72
N THR A 157 -4.52 4.78 -4.56
CA THR A 157 -4.10 3.75 -5.52
C THR A 157 -5.32 3.14 -6.20
N LEU A 158 -5.27 3.06 -7.54
CA LEU A 158 -6.30 2.45 -8.39
C LEU A 158 -5.67 1.48 -9.37
N ASP A 159 -6.42 0.46 -9.81
CA ASP A 159 -5.93 -0.54 -10.77
C ASP A 159 -5.48 0.10 -12.10
N ASP A 160 -4.51 -0.54 -12.75
CA ASP A 160 -3.94 -0.10 -14.03
C ASP A 160 -4.91 -0.32 -15.19
N ASN A 161 -5.74 0.69 -15.43
CA ASN A 161 -6.53 0.83 -16.63
C ASN A 161 -6.67 2.31 -17.02
N ILE A 162 -6.98 2.55 -18.30
CA ILE A 162 -7.03 3.90 -18.86
C ILE A 162 -8.13 4.77 -18.25
N GLN A 163 -9.24 4.17 -17.79
CA GLN A 163 -10.33 4.91 -17.14
C GLN A 163 -9.91 5.44 -15.77
N ASN A 164 -9.25 4.61 -14.96
CA ASN A 164 -8.68 5.02 -13.67
C ASN A 164 -7.58 6.06 -13.85
N HIS A 165 -6.72 5.91 -14.86
CA HIS A 165 -5.71 6.93 -15.16
C HIS A 165 -6.35 8.29 -15.45
N LYS A 166 -7.36 8.34 -16.34
CA LYS A 166 -8.10 9.57 -16.64
C LYS A 166 -8.76 10.17 -15.40
N ALA A 167 -9.41 9.33 -14.58
CA ALA A 167 -10.02 9.79 -13.33
C ALA A 167 -8.99 10.42 -12.39
N LEU A 168 -7.81 9.81 -12.25
CA LEU A 168 -6.73 10.37 -11.44
C LEU A 168 -6.20 11.69 -12.02
N VAL A 169 -6.12 11.84 -13.35
CA VAL A 169 -5.74 13.10 -14.01
C VAL A 169 -6.75 14.20 -13.71
N ASP A 170 -8.05 13.90 -13.72
CA ASP A 170 -9.07 14.91 -13.41
C ASP A 170 -9.09 15.28 -11.93
N ILE A 171 -8.90 14.30 -11.04
CA ILE A 171 -8.75 14.56 -9.61
C ILE A 171 -7.45 15.35 -9.31
N SER A 172 -6.34 15.05 -9.99
CA SER A 172 -5.05 15.67 -9.72
C SER A 172 -5.01 17.15 -10.10
N LYS A 173 -5.73 17.56 -11.15
CA LYS A 173 -5.90 18.98 -11.51
C LYS A 173 -6.52 19.80 -10.38
N ASN A 174 -7.40 19.18 -9.60
CA ASN A 174 -8.09 19.83 -8.50
C ASN A 174 -7.28 19.77 -7.19
N ILE A 175 -6.80 18.58 -6.81
CA ILE A 175 -6.16 18.34 -5.50
C ILE A 175 -4.64 18.59 -5.53
N LYS A 176 -4.04 18.78 -6.71
CA LYS A 176 -2.59 19.01 -6.95
C LYS A 176 -1.70 17.87 -6.43
N GLY A 177 -1.65 16.76 -7.17
CA GLY A 177 -0.80 15.61 -6.83
C GLY A 177 -0.13 14.96 -8.04
N ASN A 178 0.90 14.15 -7.77
CA ASN A 178 1.66 13.45 -8.80
C ASN A 178 1.06 12.08 -9.08
N ILE A 179 0.85 11.76 -10.36
CA ILE A 179 0.39 10.44 -10.78
C ILE A 179 1.61 9.58 -11.12
N LEU A 180 1.69 8.43 -10.47
CA LEU A 180 2.77 7.46 -10.62
C LEU A 180 2.21 6.16 -11.19
N HIS A 181 2.86 5.62 -12.22
CA HIS A 181 2.49 4.33 -12.82
C HIS A 181 3.42 3.22 -12.34
N ASN A 182 2.87 2.24 -11.62
CA ASN A 182 3.62 1.04 -11.24
C ASN A 182 3.30 -0.12 -12.19
N LYS A 183 4.00 -0.17 -13.33
CA LYS A 183 3.83 -1.21 -14.35
C LYS A 183 3.98 -2.64 -13.80
N LYS A 184 4.89 -2.85 -12.84
CA LYS A 184 5.16 -4.18 -12.28
C LYS A 184 3.98 -4.69 -11.44
N LYS A 185 3.38 -3.80 -10.64
CA LYS A 185 2.26 -4.14 -9.75
C LYS A 185 0.88 -3.83 -10.36
N LYS A 186 0.84 -3.33 -11.60
CA LYS A 186 -0.39 -3.01 -12.36
C LYS A 186 -1.34 -2.09 -11.59
N PHE A 187 -0.84 -0.95 -11.11
CA PHE A 187 -1.67 0.12 -10.57
C PHE A 187 -1.15 1.51 -10.90
N PHE A 188 -2.04 2.50 -10.83
CA PHE A 188 -1.72 3.92 -10.74
C PHE A 188 -1.81 4.40 -9.30
N THR A 189 -1.03 5.42 -8.96
CA THR A 189 -1.07 6.06 -7.66
C THR A 189 -1.04 7.57 -7.81
N LEU A 190 -2.07 8.25 -7.29
CA LEU A 190 -2.01 9.68 -7.02
C LEU A 190 -1.35 9.86 -5.65
N SER A 191 -0.20 10.53 -5.65
CA SER A 191 0.61 10.78 -4.47
C SER A 191 0.79 12.27 -4.27
N ILE A 192 0.37 12.77 -3.11
CA ILE A 192 0.59 14.15 -2.69
C ILE A 192 1.52 14.10 -1.48
N ILE A 193 2.72 14.66 -1.63
CA ILE A 193 3.75 14.70 -0.59
C ILE A 193 3.93 16.16 -0.19
N THR A 194 3.76 16.46 1.08
CA THR A 194 3.79 17.82 1.62
C THR A 194 4.42 17.88 3.02
N TYR A 195 4.62 19.09 3.55
CA TYR A 195 5.28 19.43 4.80
C TYR A 195 4.40 20.39 5.62
N SER A 196 4.69 20.55 6.91
CA SER A 196 3.78 21.20 7.87
C SER A 196 3.30 22.61 7.50
N GLU A 197 4.08 23.36 6.73
CA GLU A 197 3.82 24.78 6.42
C GLU A 197 3.51 25.02 4.93
N SER A 198 3.22 23.94 4.19
CA SER A 198 2.94 24.05 2.76
C SER A 198 1.48 24.45 2.49
N VAL A 199 1.30 25.34 1.51
CA VAL A 199 -0.02 25.77 1.01
C VAL A 199 -0.81 24.57 0.45
N GLU A 200 -0.12 23.57 -0.10
CA GLU A 200 -0.73 22.32 -0.54
C GLU A 200 -1.36 21.56 0.64
N LEU A 201 -0.68 21.48 1.78
CA LEU A 201 -1.25 20.82 2.97
C LEU A 201 -2.49 21.56 3.48
N GLU A 202 -2.42 22.89 3.54
CA GLU A 202 -3.55 23.71 3.96
C GLU A 202 -4.77 23.49 3.06
N ASN A 203 -4.57 23.47 1.74
CA ASN A 203 -5.65 23.21 0.77
C ASN A 203 -6.26 21.81 0.94
N LEU A 204 -5.44 20.78 1.17
CA LEU A 204 -5.93 19.42 1.45
C LEU A 204 -6.76 19.36 2.72
N LEU A 205 -6.28 19.99 3.79
CA LEU A 205 -6.98 20.04 5.07
C LEU A 205 -8.29 20.83 4.96
N LYS A 206 -8.35 21.85 4.09
CA LYS A 206 -9.58 22.58 3.77
C LYS A 206 -10.60 21.69 3.03
N VAL A 207 -10.16 20.81 2.13
CA VAL A 207 -11.08 19.84 1.51
C VAL A 207 -11.65 18.90 2.57
N PHE A 208 -10.81 18.35 3.46
CA PHE A 208 -11.27 17.47 4.53
C PHE A 208 -12.06 18.18 5.64
N SER A 209 -11.94 19.49 5.82
CA SER A 209 -12.79 20.23 6.75
C SER A 209 -14.19 20.43 6.19
N LEU A 210 -14.30 20.67 4.88
CA LEU A 210 -15.59 20.76 4.17
C LEU A 210 -16.26 19.39 4.01
N TYR A 211 -15.46 18.37 3.71
CA TYR A 211 -15.91 17.00 3.47
C TYR A 211 -15.11 16.03 4.35
N PRO A 212 -15.44 15.90 5.64
CA PRO A 212 -14.77 14.97 6.53
C PRO A 212 -14.86 13.51 6.03
N PRO A 213 -13.80 12.70 6.20
CA PRO A 213 -13.89 11.26 5.99
C PRO A 213 -14.98 10.64 6.86
N LEU A 214 -15.71 9.68 6.29
CA LEU A 214 -16.79 8.98 6.98
C LEU A 214 -16.33 7.62 7.54
N THR A 215 -15.18 7.08 7.10
CA THR A 215 -14.60 5.88 7.73
C THR A 215 -13.76 6.24 8.95
N GLN A 216 -13.85 5.42 10.01
CA GLN A 216 -13.05 5.60 11.21
C GLN A 216 -11.56 5.55 10.89
N ARG A 217 -11.15 4.63 10.01
CA ARG A 217 -9.77 4.45 9.58
C ARG A 217 -9.15 5.75 9.05
N LEU A 218 -9.80 6.40 8.09
CA LEU A 218 -9.24 7.60 7.48
C LEU A 218 -9.37 8.80 8.41
N HIS A 219 -10.46 8.89 9.18
CA HIS A 219 -10.65 9.91 10.19
C HIS A 219 -9.54 9.91 11.25
N CYS A 220 -9.21 8.74 11.81
CA CYS A 220 -8.12 8.59 12.78
C CYS A 220 -6.77 9.05 12.21
N LYS A 221 -6.47 8.66 10.96
CA LYS A 221 -5.23 9.10 10.29
C LYS A 221 -5.19 10.61 10.07
N LEU A 222 -6.31 11.21 9.69
CA LEU A 222 -6.42 12.66 9.52
C LEU A 222 -6.28 13.39 10.86
N ASN A 223 -6.86 12.89 11.94
CA ASN A 223 -6.69 13.48 13.28
C ASN A 223 -5.23 13.36 13.74
N PHE A 224 -4.58 12.24 13.48
CA PHE A 224 -3.14 12.10 13.74
C PHE A 224 -2.30 13.12 12.98
N VAL A 225 -2.65 13.46 11.72
CA VAL A 225 -2.02 14.57 10.98
C VAL A 225 -2.23 15.90 11.72
N LYS A 226 -3.46 16.20 12.16
CA LYS A 226 -3.77 17.45 12.88
C LYS A 226 -2.97 17.57 14.18
N GLU A 227 -2.86 16.49 14.96
CA GLU A 227 -2.05 16.49 16.19
C GLU A 227 -0.55 16.67 15.90
N CYS A 228 -0.04 16.02 14.85
CA CYS A 228 1.34 16.25 14.40
C CYS A 228 1.60 17.73 14.03
N LEU A 229 0.64 18.39 13.41
CA LEU A 229 0.73 19.81 13.05
C LEU A 229 0.63 20.75 14.25
N LYS A 230 -0.13 20.39 15.27
CA LYS A 230 -0.19 21.13 16.55
C LYS A 230 1.13 20.99 17.32
N ALA A 231 1.63 19.75 17.45
CA ALA A 231 2.84 19.46 18.22
C ALA A 231 4.11 19.98 17.53
N LYS A 232 4.13 20.03 16.19
CA LYS A 232 5.30 20.42 15.37
C LYS A 232 6.59 19.69 15.76
N SER A 233 6.48 18.45 16.24
CA SER A 233 7.58 17.71 16.84
C SER A 233 7.72 16.30 16.25
N VAL A 234 8.91 15.99 15.73
CA VAL A 234 9.23 14.63 15.26
C VAL A 234 9.28 13.64 16.43
N ASN A 235 9.75 14.06 17.61
CA ASN A 235 9.78 13.20 18.79
C ASN A 235 8.36 12.80 19.20
N TRP A 236 7.44 13.78 19.24
CA TRP A 236 6.04 13.50 19.51
C TRP A 236 5.44 12.51 18.49
N TYR A 237 5.73 12.69 17.20
CA TYR A 237 5.30 11.75 16.16
C TYR A 237 5.86 10.34 16.42
N LEU A 238 7.14 10.20 16.75
CA LEU A 238 7.78 8.90 16.98
C LEU A 238 7.18 8.17 18.20
N GLU A 239 6.82 8.90 19.25
CA GLU A 239 6.22 8.37 20.48
C GLU A 239 4.75 7.96 20.30
N ASN A 240 4.02 8.62 19.38
CA ASN A 240 2.57 8.45 19.25
C ASN A 240 2.12 7.75 17.96
N ARG A 241 3.01 7.50 16.99
CA ARG A 241 2.64 6.91 15.69
C ARG A 241 1.94 5.56 15.78
N ASP A 242 2.24 4.77 16.80
CA ASP A 242 1.65 3.44 16.95
C ASP A 242 0.28 3.49 17.66
N LYS A 243 -0.06 4.64 18.28
CA LYS A 243 -1.31 4.89 19.02
C LYS A 243 -2.40 5.57 18.19
N LYS A 244 -2.16 5.82 16.89
CA LYS A 244 -3.05 6.63 16.02
C LYS A 244 -4.49 6.14 15.90
N TYR A 245 -4.81 4.93 16.37
CA TYR A 245 -6.18 4.38 16.37
C TYR A 245 -6.74 4.18 17.78
N GLU A 246 -5.89 4.21 18.81
CA GLU A 246 -6.29 4.01 20.21
C GLU A 246 -6.97 5.29 20.71
N ASP A 247 -6.31 6.43 20.55
CA ASP A 247 -6.72 7.72 21.12
C ASP A 247 -7.96 8.32 20.46
N PHE A 248 -8.24 7.97 19.20
CA PHE A 248 -9.28 8.63 18.38
C PHE A 248 -10.53 7.78 18.19
N SER A 249 -10.56 6.57 18.76
CA SER A 249 -11.70 5.65 18.63
C SER A 249 -12.90 6.07 19.49
N SER A 250 -12.65 6.71 20.64
CA SER A 250 -13.66 7.14 21.61
C SER A 250 -14.33 8.48 21.24
N GLY A 251 -13.64 9.34 20.48
CA GLY A 251 -14.12 10.66 20.06
C GLY A 251 -14.71 10.71 18.64
N PHE A 252 -14.81 9.57 17.95
CA PHE A 252 -15.58 9.48 16.70
C PHE A 252 -17.07 9.54 17.06
N GLU A 253 -17.54 10.74 17.43
CA GLU A 253 -18.98 11.02 17.44
C GLU A 253 -19.50 10.59 16.08
N THR A 254 -20.49 9.69 16.10
CA THR A 254 -21.02 9.07 14.89
C THR A 254 -21.66 10.14 14.02
N VAL A 255 -20.86 10.83 13.20
CA VAL A 255 -21.34 11.59 12.06
C VAL A 255 -22.15 10.58 11.28
N ARG A 256 -23.47 10.69 11.34
CA ARG A 256 -24.36 9.79 10.61
C ARG A 256 -24.11 10.08 9.14
N PRO A 257 -23.42 9.20 8.40
CA PRO A 257 -22.97 9.48 7.04
C PRO A 257 -24.09 10.03 6.18
N ARG A 258 -25.30 9.44 6.26
CA ARG A 258 -26.49 9.86 5.49
C ARG A 258 -27.01 11.26 5.79
N GLN A 259 -26.67 11.86 6.93
CA GLN A 259 -27.10 13.20 7.29
C GLN A 259 -26.19 14.28 6.71
N THR A 260 -25.04 13.92 6.13
CA THR A 260 -24.16 14.89 5.50
C THR A 260 -24.67 15.26 4.12
N THR A 261 -24.55 16.55 3.77
CA THR A 261 -24.99 17.08 2.47
C THR A 261 -24.17 16.56 1.29
N TYR A 262 -23.03 15.91 1.55
CA TYR A 262 -22.13 15.35 0.55
C TYR A 262 -22.18 13.82 0.47
N PHE A 263 -23.00 13.15 1.28
CA PHE A 263 -23.06 11.69 1.37
C PHE A 263 -23.28 11.03 0.01
N THR A 264 -24.13 11.60 -0.84
CA THR A 264 -24.46 10.99 -2.14
C THR A 264 -23.25 10.94 -3.08
N VAL A 265 -22.53 12.04 -3.24
CA VAL A 265 -21.33 12.11 -4.08
C VAL A 265 -20.17 11.33 -3.46
N TRP A 266 -20.02 11.42 -2.13
CA TRP A 266 -19.06 10.61 -1.38
C TRP A 266 -19.32 9.12 -1.58
N LEU A 267 -20.59 8.70 -1.55
CA LEU A 267 -20.97 7.31 -1.72
C LEU A 267 -20.57 6.81 -3.11
N THR A 268 -20.76 7.59 -4.17
CA THR A 268 -20.25 7.22 -5.50
C THR A 268 -18.74 7.00 -5.48
N GLY A 269 -17.96 7.89 -4.88
CA GLY A 269 -16.50 7.72 -4.76
C GLY A 269 -16.12 6.47 -3.95
N TYR A 270 -16.85 6.18 -2.88
CA TYR A 270 -16.66 4.98 -2.07
C TYR A 270 -17.03 3.71 -2.84
N LEU A 271 -18.12 3.74 -3.60
CA LEU A 271 -18.57 2.64 -4.47
C LEU A 271 -17.62 2.40 -5.64
N GLU A 272 -16.98 3.44 -6.19
CA GLU A 272 -15.93 3.29 -7.20
C GLU A 272 -14.80 2.39 -6.66
N ALA A 273 -14.40 2.60 -5.41
CA ALA A 273 -13.33 1.83 -4.77
C ALA A 273 -13.77 0.46 -4.23
N ARG A 274 -15.00 0.32 -3.73
CA ARG A 274 -15.45 -0.85 -2.93
C ARG A 274 -16.68 -1.58 -3.46
N GLY A 275 -17.45 -0.96 -4.35
CA GLY A 275 -18.61 -1.56 -5.00
C GLY A 275 -18.17 -2.54 -6.08
N ILE A 276 -18.90 -3.64 -6.21
CA ILE A 276 -18.60 -4.68 -7.20
C ILE A 276 -19.91 -5.14 -7.83
N PHE A 277 -20.01 -4.97 -9.14
CA PHE A 277 -21.03 -5.56 -9.99
C PHE A 277 -20.51 -6.88 -10.54
N VAL A 278 -21.29 -7.94 -10.39
CA VAL A 278 -20.89 -9.27 -10.85
C VAL A 278 -21.98 -9.87 -11.71
N TYR A 279 -21.60 -10.34 -12.88
CA TYR A 279 -22.39 -11.26 -13.69
C TYR A 279 -21.62 -12.57 -13.88
N LYS A 280 -22.27 -13.70 -13.59
CA LYS A 280 -21.72 -15.05 -13.78
C LYS A 280 -22.49 -15.78 -14.87
N LYS A 281 -22.02 -15.68 -16.13
CA LYS A 281 -22.64 -16.30 -17.32
C LYS A 281 -23.00 -17.77 -17.12
N GLN A 282 -22.08 -18.57 -16.55
CA GLN A 282 -22.30 -20.01 -16.34
C GLN A 282 -23.49 -20.35 -15.44
N LYS A 283 -23.84 -19.44 -14.51
CA LYS A 283 -24.93 -19.65 -13.55
C LYS A 283 -26.15 -18.77 -13.86
N ASP A 284 -26.03 -17.91 -14.87
CA ASP A 284 -26.95 -16.81 -15.15
C ASP A 284 -27.34 -16.01 -13.91
N VAL A 285 -26.34 -15.67 -13.09
CA VAL A 285 -26.54 -14.98 -11.81
C VAL A 285 -25.85 -13.63 -11.84
N SER A 286 -26.61 -12.57 -11.56
CA SER A 286 -26.13 -11.20 -11.39
C SER A 286 -26.35 -10.71 -9.97
N TYR A 287 -25.38 -9.95 -9.44
CA TYR A 287 -25.49 -9.35 -8.11
C TYR A 287 -24.61 -8.12 -7.95
N PHE A 288 -24.96 -7.33 -6.94
CA PHE A 288 -24.09 -6.29 -6.41
C PHE A 288 -23.55 -6.71 -5.03
N CYS A 289 -22.31 -6.34 -4.73
CA CYS A 289 -21.78 -6.42 -3.37
C CYS A 289 -20.85 -5.25 -3.05
N ILE A 290 -20.74 -4.94 -1.77
CA ILE A 290 -19.84 -3.93 -1.22
C ILE A 290 -19.16 -4.49 0.02
N ARG A 291 -17.90 -4.14 0.23
CA ARG A 291 -17.06 -4.69 1.30
C ARG A 291 -16.31 -3.59 2.05
N ALA A 292 -16.19 -3.73 3.37
CA ALA A 292 -15.37 -2.89 4.23
C ALA A 292 -14.55 -3.74 5.21
N ASP A 293 -13.34 -3.29 5.49
CA ASP A 293 -12.33 -4.01 6.26
C ASP A 293 -12.39 -3.76 7.77
N THR A 294 -13.10 -2.72 8.21
CA THR A 294 -13.10 -2.22 9.60
C THR A 294 -14.42 -1.56 10.01
N ASP A 295 -15.11 -0.91 9.06
CA ASP A 295 -16.25 -0.04 9.35
C ASP A 295 -17.60 -0.71 9.07
N LYS A 296 -18.05 -1.59 9.97
CA LYS A 296 -19.40 -2.20 9.89
C LYS A 296 -20.49 -1.15 9.75
N GLN A 297 -20.37 -0.05 10.52
CA GLN A 297 -21.35 1.04 10.54
C GLN A 297 -21.52 1.69 9.15
N ILE A 298 -20.44 1.85 8.38
CA ILE A 298 -20.52 2.37 7.01
C ILE A 298 -21.33 1.45 6.11
N ILE A 299 -21.12 0.13 6.22
CA ILE A 299 -21.91 -0.84 5.47
C ILE A 299 -23.38 -0.76 5.85
N GLU A 300 -23.70 -0.67 7.14
CA GLU A 300 -25.09 -0.52 7.60
C GLU A 300 -25.74 0.79 7.12
N GLU A 301 -24.99 1.90 7.08
CA GLU A 301 -25.50 3.17 6.58
C GLU A 301 -25.79 3.14 5.08
N ILE A 302 -24.94 2.48 4.30
CA ILE A 302 -25.17 2.24 2.87
C ILE A 302 -26.37 1.31 2.65
N GLN A 303 -26.54 0.28 3.50
CA GLN A 303 -27.73 -0.56 3.46
C GLN A 303 -28.99 0.23 3.70
N ARG A 304 -29.03 1.05 4.76
CA ARG A 304 -30.20 1.87 5.07
C ARG A 304 -30.46 2.89 3.95
N TYR A 305 -29.43 3.45 3.31
CA TYR A 305 -29.58 4.35 2.16
C TYR A 305 -30.29 3.67 0.97
N PHE A 306 -29.88 2.44 0.63
CA PHE A 306 -30.49 1.68 -0.47
C PHE A 306 -31.69 0.81 -0.05
N SER A 307 -32.20 0.99 1.17
CA SER A 307 -33.28 0.16 1.75
C SER A 307 -33.01 -1.35 1.70
N VAL A 308 -31.76 -1.75 1.96
CA VAL A 308 -31.33 -3.14 2.04
C VAL A 308 -31.66 -3.69 3.43
N THR A 309 -32.50 -4.73 3.49
CA THR A 309 -32.90 -5.38 4.74
C THR A 309 -32.08 -6.64 5.07
N ILE A 310 -31.15 -7.02 4.19
CA ILE A 310 -30.31 -8.21 4.36
C ILE A 310 -29.28 -7.91 5.46
N PRO A 311 -28.95 -8.84 6.37
CA PRO A 311 -27.92 -8.60 7.39
C PRO A 311 -26.55 -8.34 6.77
N VAL A 312 -25.72 -7.56 7.48
CA VAL A 312 -24.29 -7.44 7.18
C VAL A 312 -23.60 -8.76 7.57
N PHE A 313 -22.91 -9.36 6.61
CA PHE A 313 -22.14 -10.57 6.84
C PHE A 313 -20.73 -10.24 7.32
N VAL A 314 -20.19 -11.10 8.18
CA VAL A 314 -18.82 -11.00 8.70
C VAL A 314 -18.02 -12.20 8.22
N LEU A 315 -16.94 -11.95 7.47
CA LEU A 315 -15.94 -12.97 7.15
C LEU A 315 -14.75 -12.81 8.08
N LYS A 316 -14.51 -13.80 8.91
CA LYS A 316 -13.30 -13.91 9.73
C LYS A 316 -12.20 -14.52 8.87
N LYS A 317 -11.14 -13.75 8.56
CA LYS A 317 -9.95 -14.33 7.93
C LYS A 317 -9.23 -15.22 8.95
N LYS A 318 -8.86 -16.44 8.55
CA LYS A 318 -8.02 -17.33 9.38
C LYS A 318 -6.68 -16.66 9.65
N LYS A 319 -6.17 -16.81 10.87
CA LYS A 319 -4.84 -16.32 11.28
C LYS A 319 -3.75 -16.94 10.41
N SER A 320 -2.91 -16.13 9.77
CA SER A 320 -1.48 -16.46 9.61
C SER A 320 -0.81 -16.27 10.97
N ASN A 321 0.27 -17.01 11.26
CA ASN A 321 0.87 -17.20 12.59
C ASN A 321 1.28 -15.93 13.38
N GLN A 322 1.04 -14.70 12.91
CA GLN A 322 1.35 -13.45 13.61
C GLN A 322 0.30 -12.32 13.46
N ASP A 323 -0.84 -12.54 12.80
CA ASP A 323 -1.81 -11.46 12.53
C ASP A 323 -3.12 -11.59 13.32
N ILE A 324 -3.62 -10.45 13.82
CA ILE A 324 -4.97 -10.32 14.39
C ILE A 324 -5.98 -10.68 13.28
N ALA A 325 -6.95 -11.55 13.58
CA ALA A 325 -7.97 -11.94 12.63
C ALA A 325 -8.72 -10.69 12.15
N LYS A 326 -8.52 -10.32 10.88
CA LYS A 326 -9.20 -9.17 10.28
C LYS A 326 -10.62 -9.57 9.89
N GLU A 327 -11.60 -8.89 10.46
CA GLU A 327 -13.00 -9.04 10.07
C GLU A 327 -13.27 -8.27 8.78
N LEU A 328 -13.98 -8.90 7.85
CA LEU A 328 -14.45 -8.25 6.63
C LEU A 328 -15.97 -8.18 6.66
N PHE A 329 -16.49 -6.97 6.68
CA PHE A 329 -17.93 -6.69 6.64
C PHE A 329 -18.38 -6.51 5.19
N TYR A 330 -19.49 -7.13 4.82
CA TYR A 330 -20.03 -6.95 3.47
C TYR A 330 -21.53 -7.22 3.44
N PHE A 331 -22.19 -6.67 2.43
CA PHE A 331 -23.48 -7.21 2.00
C PHE A 331 -23.44 -7.55 0.51
N LYS A 332 -24.33 -8.47 0.15
CA LYS A 332 -24.53 -8.93 -1.21
C LYS A 332 -26.02 -8.95 -1.48
N THR A 333 -26.44 -8.43 -2.63
CA THR A 333 -27.84 -8.42 -3.03
C THR A 333 -28.01 -8.89 -4.47
N TYR A 334 -29.03 -9.71 -4.68
CA TYR A 334 -29.53 -10.14 -5.99
C TYR A 334 -30.89 -9.51 -6.29
N ARG A 335 -31.46 -8.77 -5.32
CA ARG A 335 -32.81 -8.21 -5.46
C ARG A 335 -32.77 -7.11 -6.50
N LYS A 336 -33.56 -7.28 -7.57
CA LYS A 336 -33.58 -6.33 -8.68
C LYS A 336 -33.88 -4.91 -8.20
N THR A 337 -34.87 -4.73 -7.34
CA THR A 337 -35.25 -3.41 -6.80
C THR A 337 -34.09 -2.66 -6.13
N ILE A 338 -33.27 -3.36 -5.35
CA ILE A 338 -32.10 -2.76 -4.70
C ILE A 338 -31.02 -2.40 -5.74
N ILE A 339 -30.77 -3.28 -6.71
CA ILE A 339 -29.80 -3.01 -7.78
C ILE A 339 -30.27 -1.82 -8.64
N SER A 340 -31.58 -1.70 -8.94
CA SER A 340 -32.17 -0.51 -9.58
C SER A 340 -31.88 0.76 -8.79
N ASN A 341 -32.05 0.75 -7.46
CA ASN A 341 -31.79 1.91 -6.61
C ASN A 341 -30.31 2.33 -6.67
N ILE A 342 -29.39 1.37 -6.68
CA ILE A 342 -27.95 1.61 -6.83
C ILE A 342 -27.64 2.21 -8.21
N ILE A 343 -28.20 1.64 -9.28
CA ILE A 343 -28.04 2.16 -10.65
C ILE A 343 -28.59 3.59 -10.75
N ASN A 344 -29.76 3.86 -10.20
CA ASN A 344 -30.39 5.19 -10.22
C ASN A 344 -29.57 6.22 -9.46
N HIS A 345 -28.97 5.82 -8.33
CA HIS A 345 -28.01 6.65 -7.61
C HIS A 345 -26.81 6.98 -8.50
N ILE A 346 -26.19 6.00 -9.17
CA ILE A 346 -25.03 6.22 -10.03
C ILE A 346 -25.39 7.05 -11.28
N LYS A 347 -26.60 6.92 -11.82
CA LYS A 347 -27.08 7.79 -12.90
C LYS A 347 -27.14 9.27 -12.46
N SER A 348 -27.52 9.50 -11.21
CA SER A 348 -27.58 10.84 -10.61
C SER A 348 -26.21 11.38 -10.19
N TYR A 349 -25.31 10.48 -9.78
CA TYR A 349 -23.96 10.77 -9.30
C TYR A 349 -22.97 9.81 -9.99
N PRO A 350 -22.50 10.14 -11.20
CA PRO A 350 -21.75 9.22 -12.05
C PRO A 350 -20.38 8.81 -11.53
N PHE A 351 -20.03 7.55 -11.80
CA PHE A 351 -18.65 7.05 -11.72
C PHE A 351 -17.73 7.79 -12.70
N ILE A 352 -16.49 7.99 -12.27
CA ILE A 352 -15.45 8.67 -13.06
C ILE A 352 -14.39 7.66 -13.57
N GLY A 353 -14.17 6.56 -12.84
CA GLY A 353 -13.11 5.59 -13.13
C GLY A 353 -13.59 4.34 -13.87
N SER A 354 -12.90 3.22 -13.65
CA SER A 354 -13.21 1.94 -14.30
C SER A 354 -14.55 1.35 -13.89
N LYS A 355 -15.10 1.73 -12.73
CA LYS A 355 -16.39 1.21 -12.26
C LYS A 355 -17.54 1.60 -13.19
N LYS A 356 -17.40 2.71 -13.93
CA LYS A 356 -18.33 3.08 -15.01
C LYS A 356 -18.41 1.98 -16.08
N LYS A 357 -17.27 1.54 -16.58
CA LYS A 357 -17.22 0.47 -17.58
C LYS A 357 -17.76 -0.85 -17.01
N GLU A 358 -17.40 -1.18 -15.78
CA GLU A 358 -17.92 -2.38 -15.10
C GLU A 358 -19.46 -2.35 -15.00
N LEU A 359 -20.04 -1.18 -14.72
CA LEU A 359 -21.49 -0.99 -14.71
C LEU A 359 -22.08 -1.11 -16.11
N ASP A 360 -21.48 -0.51 -17.14
CA ASP A 360 -21.96 -0.60 -18.52
C ASP A 360 -21.97 -2.06 -19.02
N ASP A 361 -20.91 -2.82 -18.72
CA ASP A 361 -20.80 -4.24 -19.01
C ASP A 361 -21.88 -5.04 -18.24
N PHE A 362 -22.09 -4.73 -16.96
CA PHE A 362 -23.15 -5.34 -16.15
C PHE A 362 -24.53 -5.06 -16.73
N LEU A 363 -24.80 -3.83 -17.17
CA LEU A 363 -26.10 -3.44 -17.72
C LEU A 363 -26.40 -4.13 -19.05
N SER A 364 -25.42 -4.17 -19.96
CA SER A 364 -25.58 -4.76 -21.28
C SER A 364 -25.83 -6.28 -21.26
N ILE A 365 -25.32 -6.97 -20.24
CA ILE A 365 -25.38 -8.43 -20.18
C ILE A 365 -26.50 -8.91 -19.24
N ALA A 366 -26.68 -8.24 -18.11
CA ALA A 366 -27.43 -8.79 -16.98
C ALA A 366 -28.65 -7.97 -16.57
N TRP A 367 -28.88 -6.83 -17.23
CA TRP A 367 -29.87 -5.86 -16.77
C TRP A 367 -30.77 -5.35 -17.90
N ASP A 368 -31.68 -6.20 -18.35
CA ASP A 368 -32.78 -5.76 -19.19
C ASP A 368 -33.85 -5.04 -18.33
N GLN A 369 -34.04 -3.74 -18.54
CA GLN A 369 -35.03 -2.94 -17.81
C GLN A 369 -36.48 -3.24 -18.24
N SER A 370 -36.68 -4.06 -19.27
CA SER A 370 -38.00 -4.37 -19.85
C SER A 370 -38.72 -5.58 -19.23
N LYS A 371 -38.18 -6.20 -18.17
CA LYS A 371 -38.80 -7.30 -17.40
C LYS A 371 -38.64 -7.14 -15.89
#